data_AF-A0A518JR35-F1
#
_entry.id   AF-A0A518JR35-F1
#
_cell.length_a   1.000
_cell.length_b   1.000
_cell.length_c   1.000
_cell.angle_alpha   90.00
_cell.angle_beta   90.00
_cell.angle_gamma   90.00
#
_symmetry.space_group_name_H-M   'P 1'
#
loop_
_entity.id
_entity.type
_entity.pdbx_description
1 polymer ?
#
loop_
_entity_poly.entity_id
_entity_poly.type
_entity_poly.pdbx_seq_one_letter_code
_entity_poly.pdbx_strand_id
1 'polypeptide(L)'
;MNDTEHKACYGNIFPRHIGSGDPVGKVFSIRTEPSSGMIRTKPRVETDVKQWDACRKCPEFESCYQLSMASIAMETAVASHY
;
A
#
# COMPACT_ATOMS: atom_id res chain seq x y z
N MET A 1 6.97 28.10 13.70
CA MET A 1 5.96 27.73 12.69
C MET A 1 6.27 26.28 12.29
N ASN A 2 5.49 25.32 12.79
CA ASN A 2 5.70 23.89 12.51
C ASN A 2 4.92 23.53 11.25
N ASP A 3 5.52 23.79 10.09
CA ASP A 3 4.91 23.54 8.78
C ASP A 3 5.47 22.25 8.19
N THR A 4 5.12 21.12 8.80
CA THR A 4 5.41 19.79 8.25
C THR A 4 4.11 19.17 7.75
N GLU A 5 3.37 19.91 6.91
CA GLU A 5 2.19 19.37 6.25
C GLU A 5 2.63 18.44 5.12
N HIS A 6 2.67 17.14 5.44
CA HIS A 6 2.87 16.10 4.45
C HIS A 6 1.74 16.08 3.42
N LYS A 7 2.05 15.69 2.18
CA LYS A 7 1.00 15.46 1.17
C LYS A 7 -0.02 14.43 1.65
N ALA A 8 -1.28 14.58 1.24
CA ALA A 8 -2.37 13.63 1.60
C ALA A 8 -2.08 12.16 1.26
N CYS A 9 -1.19 11.89 0.30
CA CYS A 9 -0.78 10.54 -0.08
C CYS A 9 0.44 10.00 0.69
N TYR A 10 0.98 10.75 1.64
CA TYR A 10 2.17 10.36 2.39
C TYR A 10 1.91 9.10 3.23
N GLY A 11 2.81 8.13 3.14
CA GLY A 11 2.66 6.82 3.79
C GLY A 11 1.69 5.85 3.09
N ASN A 12 1.06 6.23 1.98
CA ASN A 12 0.05 5.41 1.27
C ASN A 12 0.56 4.86 -0.08
N ILE A 13 1.87 4.60 -0.23
CA ILE A 13 2.41 3.97 -1.45
C ILE A 13 1.84 2.56 -1.64
N PHE A 14 1.70 1.84 -0.52
CA PHE A 14 1.15 0.51 -0.43
C PHE A 14 -0.26 0.56 0.17
N PRO A 15 -1.12 -0.42 -0.14
CA PRO A 15 -2.44 -0.49 0.46
C PRO A 15 -2.34 -0.80 1.95
N ARG A 16 -3.19 -0.18 2.77
CA ARG A 16 -3.36 -0.49 4.20
C ARG A 16 -4.57 -1.40 4.37
N HIS A 17 -4.36 -2.57 4.98
CA HIS A 17 -5.32 -3.66 5.22
C HIS A 17 -5.70 -4.56 4.03
N ILE A 18 -5.77 -5.87 4.32
CA ILE A 18 -6.47 -6.90 3.55
C ILE A 18 -7.85 -7.10 4.23
N GLY A 19 -8.78 -6.16 4.02
CA GLY A 19 -10.15 -6.20 4.55
C GLY A 19 -11.18 -6.61 3.49
N SER A 20 -12.48 -6.40 3.75
CA SER A 20 -13.54 -6.61 2.75
C SER A 20 -13.52 -5.47 1.70
N GLY A 21 -13.00 -5.77 0.52
CA GLY A 21 -12.80 -4.84 -0.60
C GLY A 21 -11.37 -4.96 -1.15
N ASP A 22 -11.15 -4.53 -2.39
CA ASP A 22 -9.80 -4.52 -2.98
C ASP A 22 -8.94 -3.43 -2.31
N PRO A 23 -7.85 -3.78 -1.61
CA PRO A 23 -6.96 -2.79 -1.00
C PRO A 23 -6.27 -1.94 -2.08
N VAL A 24 -6.50 -0.62 -2.06
CA VAL A 24 -5.90 0.32 -3.02
C VAL A 24 -4.90 1.23 -2.31
N GLY A 25 -3.63 1.10 -2.69
CA GLY A 25 -2.59 2.08 -2.40
C GLY A 25 -2.38 3.02 -3.60
N LYS A 26 -1.50 4.01 -3.44
CA LYS A 26 -1.18 4.95 -4.52
C LYS A 26 -0.48 4.29 -5.70
N VAL A 27 0.46 3.38 -5.41
CA VAL A 27 1.25 2.69 -6.46
C VAL A 27 0.87 1.22 -6.54
N PHE A 28 0.72 0.58 -5.39
CA PHE A 28 0.41 -0.84 -5.31
C PHE A 28 -1.06 -1.02 -4.92
N SER A 29 -1.72 -1.97 -5.57
CA SER A 29 -3.08 -2.40 -5.23
C SER A 29 -3.15 -3.91 -5.23
N ILE A 30 -4.08 -4.47 -4.46
CA ILE A 30 -4.37 -5.90 -4.45
C ILE A 30 -5.75 -6.09 -5.07
N ARG A 31 -5.83 -6.88 -6.15
CA ARG A 31 -7.10 -7.36 -6.69
C ARG A 31 -7.39 -8.75 -6.19
N THR A 32 -8.56 -8.91 -5.59
CA THR A 32 -9.16 -10.19 -5.28
C THR A 32 -10.22 -10.49 -6.32
N GLU A 33 -9.92 -11.41 -7.25
CA GLU A 33 -10.94 -11.85 -8.19
C GLU A 33 -12.03 -12.62 -7.43
N PRO A 34 -13.33 -12.37 -7.71
CA PRO A 34 -14.41 -13.06 -7.04
C PRO A 34 -14.27 -14.57 -7.29
N SER A 35 -14.24 -15.36 -6.21
CA SER A 35 -14.17 -16.81 -6.30
C SER A 35 -15.46 -17.32 -6.93
N SER A 36 -15.38 -17.86 -8.15
CA SER A 36 -16.49 -18.61 -8.74
C SER A 36 -16.37 -20.08 -8.34
N GLY A 37 -17.33 -20.57 -7.55
CA GLY A 37 -17.37 -21.96 -7.08
C GLY A 37 -16.30 -22.31 -6.04
N MET A 38 -15.73 -23.51 -6.12
CA MET A 38 -14.75 -24.03 -5.15
C MET A 38 -13.30 -23.55 -5.38
N ILE A 39 -13.07 -22.67 -6.37
CA ILE A 39 -11.72 -22.21 -6.73
C ILE A 39 -11.38 -20.99 -5.88
N ARG A 40 -10.40 -21.15 -4.98
CA ARG A 40 -9.76 -20.01 -4.30
C ARG A 40 -8.89 -19.26 -5.32
N THR A 41 -9.33 -18.08 -5.72
CA THR A 41 -8.53 -17.14 -6.51
C THR A 41 -7.42 -16.57 -5.63
N LYS A 42 -6.18 -16.62 -6.12
CA LYS A 42 -5.04 -16.01 -5.43
C LYS A 42 -5.10 -14.49 -5.62
N PRO A 43 -4.86 -13.68 -4.57
CA PRO A 43 -4.77 -12.23 -4.73
C PRO A 43 -3.63 -11.89 -5.72
N ARG A 44 -3.90 -10.93 -6.61
CA ARG A 44 -2.91 -10.42 -7.57
C ARG A 44 -2.50 -9.01 -7.17
N VAL A 45 -1.20 -8.74 -7.17
CA VAL A 45 -0.65 -7.40 -6.96
C VAL A 45 -0.64 -6.67 -8.30
N GLU A 46 -1.23 -5.48 -8.33
CA GLU A 46 -1.17 -4.54 -9.44
C GLU A 46 -0.24 -3.39 -9.10
N THR A 47 0.47 -2.86 -10.09
CA THR A 47 1.41 -1.76 -9.94
C THR A 47 1.13 -0.66 -10.97
N ASP A 48 0.83 0.54 -10.50
CA ASP A 48 0.71 1.73 -11.34
C ASP A 48 2.09 2.37 -11.54
N VAL A 49 2.73 2.04 -12.65
CA VAL A 49 4.07 2.55 -13.02
C VAL A 49 4.09 4.07 -13.18
N LYS A 50 2.99 4.68 -13.65
CA LYS A 50 2.93 6.14 -13.82
C LYS A 50 2.94 6.83 -12.46
N GLN A 51 2.19 6.30 -11.50
CA GLN A 51 2.20 6.83 -10.14
C GLN A 51 3.50 6.53 -9.41
N TRP A 52 4.16 5.41 -9.70
CA TRP A 52 5.50 5.12 -9.20
C TRP A 52 6.52 6.18 -9.64
N ASP A 53 6.56 6.49 -10.94
CA ASP A 53 7.45 7.52 -11.49
C ASP A 53 7.14 8.91 -10.93
N ALA A 54 5.86 9.23 -10.69
CA ALA A 54 5.47 10.45 -10.01
C ALA A 54 5.94 10.49 -8.55
N CYS A 55 5.87 9.37 -7.83
CA CYS A 55 6.37 9.26 -6.46
C CYS A 55 7.89 9.44 -6.40
N ARG A 56 8.65 8.87 -7.34
CA ARG A 56 10.12 9.00 -7.39
C ARG A 56 10.61 10.43 -7.61
N LYS A 57 9.76 11.30 -8.17
CA LYS A 57 10.05 12.74 -8.34
C LYS A 57 9.65 13.58 -7.12
N CYS A 58 9.01 12.97 -6.12
CA CYS A 58 8.56 13.68 -4.93
C CYS A 58 9.74 13.88 -3.95
N PRO A 59 9.96 15.10 -3.40
CA PRO A 59 11.02 15.33 -2.41
C PRO A 59 10.88 14.48 -1.15
N GLU A 60 9.64 14.14 -0.79
CA GLU A 60 9.31 13.33 0.39
C GLU A 60 9.32 11.82 0.11
N PHE A 61 9.75 11.38 -1.08
CA PHE A 61 9.62 9.99 -1.51
C PHE A 61 10.26 9.01 -0.53
N GLU A 62 11.49 9.29 -0.09
CA GLU A 62 12.24 8.39 0.78
C GLU A 62 11.55 8.20 2.13
N SER A 63 11.19 9.29 2.81
CA SER A 63 10.52 9.20 4.11
C SER A 63 9.12 8.61 3.99
N CYS A 64 8.39 8.93 2.92
CA CYS A 64 7.09 8.33 2.60
C CYS A 64 7.21 6.80 2.41
N TYR A 65 8.20 6.36 1.64
CA TYR A 65 8.46 4.95 1.38
C TYR A 65 8.88 4.20 2.66
N GLN A 66 9.80 4.76 3.43
CA GLN A 66 10.25 4.19 4.71
C GLN A 66 9.07 4.03 5.68
N LEU A 67 8.20 5.05 5.78
CA LEU A 67 7.01 4.97 6.63
C LEU A 67 6.03 3.89 6.16
N SER A 68 5.79 3.78 4.85
CA SER A 68 4.94 2.71 4.33
C SER A 68 5.53 1.32 4.61
N MET A 69 6.84 1.13 4.41
CA MET A 69 7.52 -0.15 4.68
C MET A 69 7.51 -0.50 6.17
N ALA A 70 7.76 0.48 7.04
CA ALA A 70 7.67 0.30 8.49
C ALA A 70 6.25 -0.10 8.93
N SER A 71 5.21 0.50 8.33
CA SER A 71 3.82 0.13 8.60
C SER A 71 3.55 -1.33 8.22
N ILE A 72 3.97 -1.77 7.03
CA ILE A 72 3.83 -3.17 6.57
C ILE A 72 4.55 -4.14 7.50
N ALA A 73 5.80 -3.82 7.88
CA ALA A 73 6.58 -4.66 8.78
C ALA A 73 5.88 -4.84 10.14
N MET A 74 5.34 -3.74 10.70
CA MET A 74 4.58 -3.79 11.96
C MET A 74 3.29 -4.60 11.81
N GLU A 75 2.50 -4.36 10.76
CA GLU A 75 1.27 -5.12 10.50
C GLU A 75 1.56 -6.62 10.33
N THR A 76 2.64 -6.98 9.65
CA THR A 76 3.09 -8.37 9.46
C THR A 76 3.53 -9.00 10.78
N ALA A 77 4.26 -8.26 11.61
CA ALA A 77 4.67 -8.72 12.93
C ALA A 77 3.44 -8.98 13.82
N VAL A 78 2.46 -8.07 13.84
CA VAL A 78 1.21 -8.25 14.58
C VAL A 78 0.45 -9.49 14.09
N ALA A 79 0.30 -9.68 12.77
CA ALA A 79 -0.45 -10.79 12.18
C ALA A 79 0.25 -12.17 12.27
N SER A 80 1.54 -12.21 12.61
CA SER A 80 2.29 -13.47 12.82
C SER A 80 2.38 -13.87 14.29
N HIS A 81 2.14 -12.93 15.21
CA HIS A 81 2.20 -13.16 16.66
C HIS A 81 0.83 -13.29 17.34
N TYR A 82 -0.26 -12.96 16.63
CA TYR A 82 -1.64 -13.11 17.05
C TYR A 82 -2.45 -13.82 15.95
#